data_AF-A0AAN6LB03-F1
#
_entry.id   AF-A0AAN6LB03-F1
#
_cell.length_a   1.000
_cell.length_b   1.000
_cell.length_c   1.000
_cell.angle_alpha   90.00
_cell.angle_beta   90.00
_cell.angle_gamma   90.00
#
_symmetry.space_group_name_H-M   'P 1'
#
loop_
_entity.id
_entity.type
_entity.pdbx_description
1 polymer ?
#
loop_
_entity_poly.entity_id
_entity_poly.type
_entity_poly.pdbx_seq_one_letter_code
_entity_poly.pdbx_strand_id
1 'polypeptide(L)'
;MFKLQGLETPYLKPSNILLELDTQQETISKYLSEVPPRTDPECEVEVPLREAITTPLISEMEEPRTRIIDFGFASWREKHLVHLIQPTALRSPEVTIGAPWDTAVDIWSLGCLIIEFVQGIIPFRGQASKFGTWSVDDDRLARTIEILGPFPAELLKNGKHTSSFFNENGNLHRISNLKPTNIEGLINGAKSPFLKPYDMPDSEVPIFVDFLQKMLTIDPALRSSASNLLQHEWIK
;
A
#
# COMPACT_ATOMS: atom_id res chain seq x y z
N MET A 1 -25.87 9.61 -3.00
CA MET A 1 -24.64 10.03 -2.30
C MET A 1 -24.54 9.21 -1.01
N PHE A 2 -23.94 8.02 -1.07
CA PHE A 2 -23.78 7.16 0.11
C PHE A 2 -22.61 7.68 0.94
N LYS A 3 -22.87 8.12 2.18
CA LYS A 3 -21.83 8.50 3.14
C LYS A 3 -21.12 7.22 3.62
N LEU A 4 -19.95 6.93 3.07
CA LEU A 4 -19.01 5.89 3.54
C LEU A 4 -18.29 6.34 4.82
N GLN A 5 -19.01 6.89 5.80
CA GLN A 5 -18.41 7.20 7.11
C GLN A 5 -18.36 5.91 7.93
N GLY A 6 -17.14 5.43 8.23
CA GLY A 6 -16.92 4.31 9.15
C GLY A 6 -16.72 2.92 8.52
N LEU A 7 -16.52 2.85 7.19
CA LEU A 7 -16.14 1.63 6.49
C LEU A 7 -14.62 1.55 6.36
N GLU A 8 -14.04 0.44 6.80
CA GLU A 8 -12.61 0.13 6.63
C GLU A 8 -12.44 -0.76 5.39
N THR A 9 -11.42 -0.50 4.58
CA THR A 9 -11.05 -1.36 3.44
C THR A 9 -9.69 -2.00 3.70
N PRO A 10 -9.59 -2.94 4.66
CA PRO A 10 -8.32 -3.51 5.08
C PRO A 10 -7.55 -4.23 3.97
N TYR A 11 -8.10 -4.36 2.78
CA TYR A 11 -7.48 -4.99 1.61
C TYR A 11 -7.24 -3.99 0.48
N LEU A 12 -6.77 -2.78 0.82
CA LEU A 12 -6.25 -1.86 -0.19
C LEU A 12 -4.93 -2.44 -0.76
N LYS A 13 -4.96 -2.82 -2.03
CA LYS A 13 -3.84 -3.37 -2.82
C LYS A 13 -4.01 -2.93 -4.28
N PRO A 14 -2.98 -3.00 -5.14
CA PRO A 14 -3.10 -2.51 -6.52
C PRO A 14 -4.24 -3.15 -7.30
N SER A 15 -4.48 -4.46 -7.11
CA SER A 15 -5.59 -5.18 -7.77
C SER A 15 -6.98 -4.79 -7.31
N ASN A 16 -7.11 -3.99 -6.24
CA ASN A 16 -8.38 -3.48 -5.72
C ASN A 16 -8.61 -1.99 -6.07
N ILE A 17 -7.76 -1.41 -6.94
CA ILE A 17 -7.91 -0.05 -7.46
C ILE A 17 -8.10 -0.17 -8.98
N LEU A 18 -9.32 0.09 -9.45
CA LEU A 18 -9.63 0.12 -10.88
C LEU A 18 -9.47 1.52 -11.44
N LEU A 19 -9.03 1.58 -12.70
CA LEU A 19 -9.06 2.78 -13.54
C LEU A 19 -10.29 2.73 -14.45
N GLU A 20 -11.05 3.82 -14.48
CA GLU A 20 -12.20 4.01 -15.35
C GLU A 20 -11.73 4.56 -16.71
N LEU A 21 -12.31 4.07 -17.80
CA LEU A 21 -12.02 4.56 -19.15
C LEU A 21 -12.82 5.85 -19.40
N ASP A 22 -12.16 6.90 -19.92
CA ASP A 22 -12.75 8.24 -20.13
C ASP A 22 -14.06 8.20 -20.94
N THR A 23 -14.08 7.40 -22.01
CA THR A 23 -15.25 7.17 -22.86
C THR A 23 -15.39 5.68 -23.14
N GLN A 24 -15.84 4.90 -22.15
CA GLN A 24 -15.98 3.44 -22.25
C GLN A 24 -16.61 2.97 -23.57
N GLN A 25 -17.68 3.63 -24.02
CA GLN A 25 -18.37 3.27 -25.27
C GLN A 25 -17.51 3.53 -26.51
N GLU A 26 -16.87 4.69 -26.62
CA GLU A 26 -16.04 5.05 -27.77
C GLU A 26 -14.76 4.23 -27.80
N THR A 27 -14.13 3.98 -26.65
CA THR A 27 -12.95 3.12 -26.52
C THR A 27 -13.28 1.69 -26.93
N ILE A 28 -14.40 1.14 -26.46
CA ILE A 28 -14.86 -0.21 -26.85
C ILE A 28 -15.22 -0.23 -28.34
N SER A 29 -15.95 0.76 -28.86
CA SER A 29 -16.35 0.83 -30.27
C SER A 29 -15.14 0.96 -31.20
N LYS A 30 -14.16 1.80 -30.84
CA LYS A 30 -12.90 1.93 -31.59
C LYS A 30 -12.14 0.62 -31.60
N TYR A 31 -11.98 -0.03 -30.44
CA TYR A 31 -11.32 -1.33 -30.35
C TYR A 31 -12.03 -2.40 -31.20
N LEU A 32 -13.35 -2.51 -31.11
CA LEU A 32 -14.13 -3.46 -31.90
C LEU A 32 -14.07 -3.17 -33.41
N SER A 33 -13.81 -1.93 -33.82
CA SER A 33 -13.61 -1.57 -35.23
C SER A 33 -12.24 -1.98 -35.76
N GLU A 34 -11.22 -2.01 -34.90
CA GLU A 34 -9.83 -2.34 -35.24
C GLU A 34 -9.53 -3.84 -35.04
N VAL A 35 -10.24 -4.50 -34.12
CA VAL A 35 -10.05 -5.90 -33.75
C VAL A 35 -11.35 -6.68 -33.98
N PRO A 36 -11.50 -7.36 -35.14
CA PRO A 36 -12.69 -8.15 -35.42
C PRO A 36 -12.81 -9.32 -34.45
N PRO A 37 -14.04 -9.75 -34.10
CA PRO A 37 -14.26 -10.91 -33.25
C PRO A 37 -13.56 -12.15 -33.81
N ARG A 38 -12.79 -12.82 -32.98
CA ARG A 38 -12.13 -14.08 -33.34
C ARG A 38 -12.94 -15.23 -32.81
N THR A 39 -13.08 -16.28 -33.61
CA THR A 39 -13.73 -17.54 -33.24
C THR A 39 -12.68 -18.64 -33.13
N ASP A 40 -12.93 -19.62 -32.28
CA ASP A 40 -12.11 -20.82 -32.22
C ASP A 40 -12.40 -21.70 -33.45
N PRO A 41 -11.45 -21.89 -34.38
CA PRO A 41 -11.68 -22.65 -35.60
C PRO A 41 -11.85 -24.15 -35.36
N GLU A 42 -11.50 -24.67 -34.18
CA GLU A 42 -11.65 -26.09 -33.83
C GLU A 42 -12.98 -26.40 -33.12
N CYS A 43 -13.75 -25.37 -32.75
CA CYS A 43 -15.07 -25.53 -32.12
C CYS A 43 -16.18 -25.58 -33.18
N GLU A 44 -17.04 -26.60 -33.13
CA GLU A 44 -18.23 -26.71 -34.00
C GLU A 44 -19.26 -25.58 -33.77
N VAL A 45 -19.16 -24.89 -32.63
CA VAL A 45 -20.00 -23.73 -32.29
C VAL A 45 -19.13 -22.48 -32.37
N GLU A 46 -19.53 -21.50 -33.18
CA GLU A 46 -18.89 -20.17 -33.18
C GLU A 46 -19.08 -19.50 -31.82
N VAL A 47 -18.10 -19.66 -30.95
CA VAL A 47 -18.02 -18.94 -29.68
C VAL A 47 -16.94 -17.86 -29.83
N PRO A 48 -17.25 -16.59 -29.54
CA PRO A 48 -16.24 -15.54 -29.57
C PRO A 48 -15.17 -15.80 -28.51
N LEU A 49 -13.91 -15.77 -28.93
CA LEU A 49 -12.77 -15.81 -28.02
C LEU A 49 -12.80 -14.56 -27.13
N ARG A 50 -12.75 -14.76 -25.82
CA ARG A 50 -12.64 -13.66 -24.84
C ARG A 50 -11.18 -13.26 -24.73
N GLU A 51 -10.80 -12.19 -25.41
CA GLU A 51 -9.50 -11.55 -25.21
C GLU A 51 -9.59 -10.48 -24.12
N ALA A 52 -8.57 -10.41 -23.26
CA ALA A 52 -8.42 -9.32 -22.31
C ALA A 52 -7.82 -8.11 -23.05
N ILE A 53 -8.54 -6.99 -23.05
CA ILE A 53 -8.06 -5.74 -23.63
C ILE A 53 -7.10 -5.09 -22.63
N THR A 54 -5.92 -4.67 -23.10
CA THR A 54 -4.99 -3.89 -22.29
C THR A 54 -5.59 -2.52 -21.99
N THR A 55 -5.64 -2.15 -20.70
CA THR A 55 -6.03 -0.81 -20.28
C THR A 55 -4.96 0.19 -20.77
N PRO A 56 -5.34 1.36 -21.33
CA PRO A 56 -4.37 2.38 -21.74
C PRO A 56 -3.51 2.82 -20.54
N LEU A 57 -2.33 3.36 -20.83
CA LEU A 57 -1.45 3.86 -19.76
C LEU A 57 -2.11 5.07 -19.09
N ILE A 58 -1.88 5.26 -17.78
CA ILE A 58 -2.40 6.43 -17.06
C ILE A 58 -1.95 7.74 -17.72
N SER A 59 -0.74 7.77 -18.29
CA SER A 59 -0.19 8.91 -19.03
C SER A 59 -0.94 9.25 -20.32
N GLU A 60 -1.81 8.36 -20.79
CA GLU A 60 -2.63 8.52 -22.00
C GLU A 60 -4.08 8.91 -21.67
N MET A 61 -4.43 9.02 -20.38
CA MET A 61 -5.76 9.40 -19.91
C MET A 61 -5.81 10.92 -19.64
N GLU A 62 -6.87 11.59 -20.11
CA GLU A 62 -7.03 13.04 -19.86
C GLU A 62 -7.47 13.31 -18.42
N GLU A 63 -8.41 12.50 -17.90
CA GLU A 63 -8.95 12.62 -16.55
C GLU A 63 -9.05 11.25 -15.86
N PRO A 64 -7.92 10.64 -15.44
CA PRO A 64 -7.91 9.30 -14.88
C PRO A 64 -8.80 9.23 -13.62
N ARG A 65 -9.89 8.47 -13.72
CA ARG A 65 -10.82 8.23 -12.62
C ARG A 65 -10.52 6.88 -11.97
N THR A 66 -10.38 6.87 -10.65
CA THR A 66 -10.15 5.64 -9.88
C THR A 66 -11.37 5.21 -9.08
N ARG A 67 -11.52 3.90 -8.89
CA ARG A 67 -12.54 3.27 -8.05
C ARG A 67 -11.90 2.19 -7.17
N ILE A 68 -12.12 2.29 -5.87
CA ILE A 68 -11.78 1.19 -4.95
C ILE A 68 -12.86 0.13 -5.07
N ILE A 69 -12.43 -1.12 -5.23
CA ILE A 69 -13.30 -2.30 -5.33
C ILE A 69 -12.98 -3.31 -4.24
N ASP A 70 -13.72 -4.43 -4.25
CA ASP A 70 -13.49 -5.59 -3.37
C ASP A 70 -13.59 -5.25 -1.87
N PHE A 71 -14.81 -4.88 -1.47
CA PHE A 71 -15.20 -4.68 -0.07
C PHE A 71 -15.53 -6.01 0.64
N GLY A 72 -15.13 -7.17 0.09
CA GLY A 72 -15.44 -8.49 0.65
C GLY A 72 -14.84 -8.73 2.05
N PHE A 73 -13.80 -7.97 2.39
CA PHE A 73 -13.16 -7.96 3.70
C PHE A 73 -13.37 -6.65 4.47
N ALA A 74 -14.22 -5.76 3.96
CA ALA A 74 -14.51 -4.50 4.63
C ALA A 74 -15.19 -4.76 5.96
N SER A 75 -14.79 -4.00 6.98
CA SER A 75 -15.35 -4.10 8.32
C SER A 75 -15.85 -2.73 8.76
N TRP A 76 -16.86 -2.74 9.62
CA TRP A 76 -17.28 -1.53 10.31
C TRP A 76 -16.38 -1.31 11.51
N ARG A 77 -16.03 -0.05 11.76
CA ARG A 77 -15.22 0.38 12.91
C ARG A 77 -15.66 -0.21 14.26
N GLU A 78 -16.97 -0.34 14.46
CA GLU A 78 -17.55 -0.81 15.73
C GLU A 78 -17.64 -2.35 15.82
N LYS A 79 -17.37 -3.06 14.72
CA LYS A 79 -17.53 -4.52 14.66
C LYS A 79 -16.48 -5.12 13.75
N HIS A 80 -15.27 -5.31 14.29
CA HIS A 80 -14.21 -6.04 13.60
C HIS A 80 -14.59 -7.52 13.43
N LEU A 81 -14.75 -7.96 12.17
CA LEU A 81 -15.11 -9.34 11.84
C LEU A 81 -13.91 -10.30 11.95
N VAL A 82 -12.69 -9.79 11.75
CA VAL A 82 -11.42 -10.54 11.81
C VAL A 82 -10.32 -9.64 12.37
N HIS A 83 -9.36 -10.21 13.09
CA HIS A 83 -8.23 -9.46 13.66
C HIS A 83 -6.99 -9.42 12.76
N LEU A 84 -6.81 -10.45 11.92
CA LEU A 84 -5.76 -10.48 10.92
C LEU A 84 -6.31 -9.90 9.62
N ILE A 85 -5.90 -8.66 9.37
CA ILE A 85 -6.27 -7.90 8.20
C ILE A 85 -5.02 -7.53 7.40
N GLN A 86 -5.23 -6.94 6.23
CA GLN A 86 -4.19 -6.49 5.31
C GLN A 86 -3.38 -7.63 4.66
N PRO A 87 -3.08 -7.51 3.35
CA PRO A 87 -2.04 -8.32 2.74
C PRO A 87 -0.75 -8.18 3.54
N THR A 88 -0.03 -9.29 3.75
CA THR A 88 1.18 -9.30 4.58
C THR A 88 2.17 -8.20 4.19
N ALA A 89 2.32 -7.89 2.90
CA ALA A 89 3.21 -6.83 2.41
C ALA A 89 2.84 -5.41 2.87
N LEU A 90 1.55 -5.11 3.02
CA LEU A 90 1.00 -3.77 3.30
C LEU A 90 0.49 -3.63 4.74
N ARG A 91 0.64 -4.68 5.55
CA ARG A 91 0.16 -4.73 6.93
C ARG A 91 0.83 -3.69 7.82
N SER A 92 0.02 -2.96 8.57
CA SER A 92 0.45 -1.95 9.53
C SER A 92 1.19 -2.56 10.75
N PRO A 93 2.03 -1.77 11.43
CA PRO A 93 2.75 -2.23 12.62
C PRO A 93 1.80 -2.66 13.74
N GLU A 94 0.73 -1.89 14.00
CA GLU A 94 -0.25 -2.20 15.04
C GLU A 94 -0.96 -3.53 14.81
N VAL A 95 -1.30 -3.87 13.56
CA VAL A 95 -1.89 -5.17 13.23
C VAL A 95 -0.87 -6.29 13.40
N THR A 96 0.40 -6.05 13.02
CA THR A 96 1.49 -7.04 13.12
C THR A 96 1.77 -7.44 14.57
N ILE A 97 1.80 -6.46 15.50
CA ILE A 97 2.03 -6.72 16.93
C ILE A 97 0.73 -7.04 17.69
N GLY A 98 -0.42 -7.04 17.02
CA GLY A 98 -1.73 -7.31 17.63
C GLY A 98 -2.20 -6.23 18.60
N ALA A 99 -1.86 -4.97 18.36
CA ALA A 99 -2.39 -3.81 19.07
C ALA A 99 -3.78 -3.41 18.51
N PRO A 100 -4.56 -2.58 19.24
CA PRO A 100 -5.80 -2.02 18.70
C PRO A 100 -5.54 -1.23 17.42
N TRP A 101 -6.45 -1.37 16.46
CA TRP A 101 -6.36 -0.74 15.15
C TRP A 101 -7.74 -0.20 14.73
N ASP A 102 -7.73 0.70 13.76
CA ASP A 102 -8.91 1.44 13.26
C ASP A 102 -8.63 1.86 11.80
N THR A 103 -9.40 2.79 11.22
CA THR A 103 -9.24 3.32 9.85
C THR A 103 -7.82 3.79 9.49
N ALA A 104 -6.97 4.07 10.49
CA ALA A 104 -5.58 4.46 10.27
C ALA A 104 -4.75 3.37 9.55
N VAL A 105 -5.17 2.10 9.61
CA VAL A 105 -4.49 1.00 8.89
C VAL A 105 -4.55 1.16 7.38
N ASP A 106 -5.62 1.77 6.86
CA ASP A 106 -5.80 2.01 5.42
C ASP A 106 -4.86 3.11 4.93
N ILE A 107 -4.60 4.12 5.76
CA ILE A 107 -3.62 5.18 5.47
C ILE A 107 -2.21 4.60 5.39
N TRP A 108 -1.87 3.68 6.29
CA TRP A 108 -0.59 2.97 6.24
C TRP A 108 -0.45 2.16 4.95
N SER A 109 -1.48 1.36 4.60
CA SER A 109 -1.51 0.59 3.36
C SER A 109 -1.30 1.50 2.14
N LEU A 110 -2.01 2.64 2.10
CA LEU A 110 -1.90 3.60 1.01
C LEU A 110 -0.50 4.22 0.94
N GLY A 111 0.13 4.57 2.07
CA GLY A 111 1.50 5.08 2.08
C GLY A 111 2.50 4.06 1.51
N CYS A 112 2.33 2.78 1.83
CA CYS A 112 3.13 1.70 1.24
C CYS A 112 2.91 1.60 -0.28
N LEU A 113 1.66 1.69 -0.74
CA LEU A 113 1.31 1.62 -2.16
C LEU A 113 1.87 2.79 -2.96
N ILE A 114 1.84 4.00 -2.40
CA ILE A 114 2.40 5.17 -3.07
C ILE A 114 3.92 5.00 -3.27
N ILE A 115 4.64 4.47 -2.28
CA ILE A 115 6.06 4.13 -2.46
C ILE A 115 6.22 3.05 -3.53
N GLU A 116 5.38 2.03 -3.55
CA GLU A 116 5.42 0.98 -4.57
C GLU A 116 5.19 1.52 -5.98
N PHE A 117 4.27 2.46 -6.16
CA PHE A 117 4.02 3.09 -7.45
C PHE A 117 5.16 3.98 -7.92
N VAL A 118 5.76 4.75 -7.00
CA VAL A 118 6.83 5.70 -7.35
C VAL A 118 8.18 4.99 -7.57
N GLN A 119 8.50 3.99 -6.74
CA GLN A 119 9.82 3.38 -6.70
C GLN A 119 9.85 1.94 -7.24
N GLY A 120 8.68 1.32 -7.48
CA GLY A 120 8.59 -0.09 -7.87
C GLY A 120 9.00 -1.07 -6.74
N ILE A 121 9.02 -0.61 -5.49
CA ILE A 121 9.43 -1.42 -4.32
C ILE A 121 8.34 -1.46 -3.25
N ILE A 122 8.28 -2.58 -2.53
CA ILE A 122 7.45 -2.69 -1.33
C ILE A 122 8.34 -2.29 -0.12
N PRO A 123 8.10 -1.15 0.55
CA PRO A 123 9.06 -0.55 1.50
C PRO A 123 9.38 -1.45 2.70
N PHE A 124 8.38 -2.17 3.21
CA PHE A 124 8.52 -3.05 4.38
C PHE A 124 8.44 -4.53 4.01
N ARG A 125 8.91 -4.94 2.83
CA ARG A 125 8.87 -6.35 2.42
C ARG A 125 9.76 -7.21 3.32
N GLY A 126 9.15 -8.04 4.17
CA GLY A 126 9.89 -8.96 5.03
C GLY A 126 10.34 -10.22 4.30
N GLN A 127 11.48 -10.77 4.72
CA GLN A 127 11.98 -12.06 4.30
C GLN A 127 12.32 -12.93 5.52
N ALA A 128 11.74 -14.13 5.56
CA ALA A 128 12.15 -15.13 6.55
C ALA A 128 13.61 -15.53 6.33
N SER A 129 14.35 -15.66 7.42
CA SER A 129 15.70 -16.21 7.39
C SER A 129 15.74 -17.60 6.77
N LYS A 130 16.82 -17.92 6.06
CA LYS A 130 17.03 -19.26 5.48
C LYS A 130 17.08 -20.37 6.55
N PHE A 131 17.51 -20.03 7.76
CA PHE A 131 17.74 -20.98 8.85
C PHE A 131 16.65 -20.91 9.94
N GLY A 132 15.56 -20.16 9.72
CA GLY A 132 14.46 -20.02 10.69
C GLY A 132 14.80 -19.20 11.94
N THR A 133 15.90 -18.45 11.94
CA THR A 133 16.29 -17.53 13.02
C THR A 133 15.35 -16.33 13.18
N TRP A 134 14.68 -15.91 12.11
CA TRP A 134 13.63 -14.89 12.13
C TRP A 134 12.57 -15.15 11.06
N SER A 135 11.34 -14.73 11.35
CA SER A 135 10.17 -14.84 10.48
C SER A 135 10.08 -13.67 9.47
N VAL A 136 9.08 -13.72 8.59
CA VAL A 136 8.76 -12.58 7.71
C VAL A 136 8.42 -11.34 8.53
N ASP A 137 7.57 -11.48 9.56
CA ASP A 137 7.12 -10.35 10.37
C ASP A 137 8.25 -9.75 11.23
N ASP A 138 9.21 -10.56 11.67
CA ASP A 138 10.44 -10.05 12.31
C ASP A 138 11.20 -9.08 11.38
N ASP A 139 11.44 -9.49 10.13
CA ASP A 139 12.16 -8.66 9.14
C ASP A 139 11.34 -7.42 8.74
N ARG A 140 10.00 -7.51 8.72
CA ARG A 140 9.13 -6.34 8.48
C ARG A 140 9.28 -5.30 9.59
N LEU A 141 9.23 -5.73 10.85
CA LEU A 141 9.39 -4.85 11.99
C LEU A 141 10.81 -4.24 12.01
N ALA A 142 11.83 -5.03 11.66
CA ALA A 142 13.20 -4.52 11.52
C ALA A 142 13.30 -3.41 10.46
N ARG A 143 12.76 -3.63 9.26
CA ARG A 143 12.71 -2.61 8.19
C ARG A 143 11.92 -1.37 8.59
N THR A 144 10.83 -1.57 9.33
CA THR A 144 10.05 -0.46 9.89
C THR A 144 10.94 0.41 10.78
N ILE A 145 11.74 -0.20 11.66
CA ILE A 145 12.68 0.53 12.52
C ILE A 145 13.79 1.20 11.73
N GLU A 146 14.34 0.50 10.72
CA GLU A 146 15.39 1.04 9.87
C GLU A 146 14.96 2.31 9.13
N ILE A 147 13.71 2.39 8.68
CA ILE A 147 13.19 3.51 7.88
C ILE A 147 12.56 4.61 8.75
N LEU A 148 11.82 4.23 9.80
CA LEU A 148 10.95 5.15 10.54
C LEU A 148 11.39 5.37 11.99
N GLY A 149 12.38 4.62 12.47
CA GLY A 149 12.85 4.68 13.84
C GLY A 149 12.11 3.75 14.80
N PRO A 150 12.43 3.82 16.10
CA PRO A 150 11.93 2.87 17.10
C PRO A 150 10.42 2.99 17.32
N PHE A 151 9.81 1.88 17.75
CA PHE A 151 8.39 1.85 18.08
C PHE A 151 8.13 2.60 19.40
N PRO A 152 7.06 3.41 19.48
CA PRO A 152 6.65 4.03 20.73
C PRO A 152 6.33 2.97 21.80
N ALA A 153 6.81 3.19 23.03
CA ALA A 153 6.63 2.25 24.13
C ALA A 153 5.15 1.95 24.43
N GLU A 154 4.28 2.96 24.32
CA GLU A 154 2.84 2.80 24.53
C GLU A 154 2.19 1.89 23.47
N LEU A 155 2.63 1.99 22.21
CA LEU A 155 2.16 1.09 21.15
C LEU A 155 2.58 -0.36 21.43
N LEU A 156 3.84 -0.57 21.84
CA LEU A 156 4.35 -1.88 22.21
C LEU A 156 3.60 -2.49 23.40
N LYS A 157 3.27 -1.70 24.43
CA LYS A 157 2.48 -2.16 25.58
C LYS A 157 1.10 -2.68 25.20
N ASN A 158 0.48 -2.08 24.19
CA ASN A 158 -0.87 -2.45 23.74
C ASN A 158 -0.89 -3.65 22.78
N GLY A 159 0.28 -4.10 22.30
CA GLY A 159 0.39 -5.22 21.37
C GLY A 159 0.33 -6.59 22.05
N LYS A 160 -0.64 -7.42 21.68
CA LYS A 160 -0.79 -8.80 22.18
C LYS A 160 0.37 -9.72 21.82
N HIS A 161 1.11 -9.40 20.75
CA HIS A 161 2.21 -10.20 20.23
C HIS A 161 3.57 -9.50 20.39
N THR A 162 3.63 -8.38 21.10
CA THR A 162 4.88 -7.61 21.29
C THR A 162 6.02 -8.46 21.83
N SER A 163 5.78 -9.27 22.86
CA SER A 163 6.80 -10.14 23.47
C SER A 163 7.32 -11.21 22.51
N SER A 164 6.59 -11.52 21.44
CA SER A 164 7.07 -12.42 20.39
C SER A 164 8.20 -11.79 19.58
N PHE A 165 8.31 -10.46 19.49
CA PHE A 165 9.25 -9.75 18.60
C PHE A 165 10.25 -8.88 19.36
N PHE A 166 9.81 -8.22 20.44
CA PHE A 166 10.57 -7.22 21.18
C PHE A 166 10.93 -7.71 22.58
N ASN A 167 12.08 -7.26 23.08
CA ASN A 167 12.45 -7.39 24.48
C ASN A 167 11.88 -6.23 25.32
N GLU A 168 12.09 -6.29 26.64
CA GLU A 168 11.60 -5.29 27.61
C GLU A 168 12.11 -3.86 27.34
N ASN A 169 13.25 -3.73 26.65
CA ASN A 169 13.82 -2.44 26.26
C ASN A 169 13.26 -1.91 24.94
N GLY A 170 12.30 -2.60 24.32
CA GLY A 170 11.71 -2.23 23.03
C GLY A 170 12.59 -2.54 21.81
N ASN A 171 13.62 -3.38 21.97
CA ASN A 171 14.50 -3.80 20.87
C ASN A 171 14.08 -5.18 20.34
N LEU A 172 14.24 -5.39 19.02
CA LEU A 172 14.02 -6.70 18.42
C LEU A 172 15.04 -7.72 18.95
N HIS A 173 14.56 -8.89 19.39
CA HIS A 173 15.46 -9.90 19.98
C HIS A 173 16.06 -10.85 18.93
N ARG A 174 15.42 -11.04 17.78
CA ARG A 174 15.92 -11.92 16.68
C ARG A 174 16.78 -11.20 15.64
N ILE A 175 16.64 -9.87 15.52
CA ILE A 175 17.37 -9.05 14.54
C ILE A 175 17.94 -7.84 15.26
N SER A 176 19.25 -7.88 15.55
CA SER A 176 19.95 -6.82 16.30
C SER A 176 20.76 -5.88 15.42
N ASN A 177 21.18 -6.32 14.23
CA ASN A 177 22.00 -5.52 13.32
C ASN A 177 21.13 -4.83 12.28
N LEU A 178 20.53 -3.72 12.69
CA LEU A 178 19.71 -2.85 11.82
C LEU A 178 20.60 -1.94 10.98
N LYS A 179 20.14 -1.61 9.77
CA LYS A 179 20.78 -0.68 8.83
C LYS A 179 19.90 0.55 8.66
N PRO A 180 20.07 1.60 9.49
CA PRO A 180 19.25 2.79 9.43
C PRO A 180 19.27 3.46 8.05
N THR A 181 18.11 3.92 7.63
CA THR A 181 17.84 4.75 6.46
C THR A 181 16.70 5.71 6.83
N ASN A 182 16.01 6.28 5.85
CA ASN A 182 14.78 7.03 6.05
C ASN A 182 13.93 7.04 4.77
N ILE A 183 12.73 7.62 4.82
CA ILE A 183 11.85 7.75 3.65
C ILE A 183 12.55 8.52 2.52
N GLU A 184 13.26 9.60 2.82
CA GLU A 184 13.99 10.36 1.80
C GLU A 184 15.04 9.50 1.09
N GLY A 185 15.75 8.61 1.79
CA GLY A 185 16.70 7.69 1.19
C GLY A 185 16.05 6.61 0.31
N LEU A 186 14.76 6.32 0.51
CA LEU A 186 13.99 5.44 -0.38
C LEU A 186 13.52 6.18 -1.64
N ILE A 187 13.26 7.48 -1.54
CA ILE A 187 12.73 8.29 -2.64
C ILE A 187 13.85 8.97 -3.46
N ASN A 188 14.89 9.46 -2.81
CA ASN A 188 15.95 10.30 -3.37
C ASN A 188 17.34 9.81 -2.92
N GLY A 189 17.54 8.50 -2.95
CA GLY A 189 18.83 7.85 -2.74
C GLY A 189 19.78 7.98 -3.93
N ALA A 190 20.96 7.39 -3.79
CA ALA A 190 22.05 7.53 -4.78
C ALA A 190 22.06 6.45 -5.88
N LYS A 191 21.22 5.41 -5.78
CA LYS A 191 21.23 4.25 -6.68
C LYS A 191 19.82 3.70 -6.89
N SER A 192 19.59 3.16 -8.09
CA SER A 192 18.37 2.40 -8.40
C SER A 192 18.18 1.23 -7.40
N PRO A 193 16.94 0.92 -6.96
CA PRO A 193 15.69 1.56 -7.36
C PRO A 193 15.43 2.94 -6.75
N PHE A 194 16.15 3.31 -5.69
CA PHE A 194 15.90 4.49 -4.84
C PHE A 194 16.23 5.86 -5.47
N LEU A 195 16.31 5.96 -6.79
CA LEU A 195 16.46 7.26 -7.45
C LEU A 195 15.10 7.94 -7.48
N LYS A 196 15.06 9.26 -7.29
CA LYS A 196 13.81 10.00 -7.48
C LYS A 196 13.32 9.86 -8.93
N PRO A 197 12.00 9.91 -9.18
CA PRO A 197 11.48 9.98 -10.54
C PRO A 197 12.15 11.11 -11.33
N TYR A 198 12.39 10.86 -12.61
CA TYR A 198 13.12 11.82 -13.46
C TYR A 198 12.37 13.15 -13.63
N ASP A 199 11.06 13.12 -13.47
CA ASP A 199 10.11 14.22 -13.60
C ASP A 199 9.80 14.90 -12.26
N MET A 200 10.31 14.40 -11.13
CA MET A 200 10.14 15.01 -9.80
C MET A 200 11.21 16.11 -9.56
N PRO A 201 10.84 17.39 -9.46
CA PRO A 201 11.77 18.47 -9.12
C PRO A 201 12.39 18.31 -7.73
N ASP A 202 13.63 18.79 -7.52
CA ASP A 202 14.29 18.73 -6.20
C ASP A 202 13.49 19.46 -5.11
N SER A 203 12.77 20.52 -5.47
CA SER A 203 11.91 21.26 -4.55
C SER A 203 10.68 20.47 -4.10
N GLU A 204 10.23 19.48 -4.87
CA GLU A 204 9.06 18.65 -4.53
C GLU A 204 9.41 17.52 -3.56
N VAL A 205 10.64 16.99 -3.63
CA VAL A 205 11.12 15.88 -2.80
C VAL A 205 10.79 16.07 -1.30
N PRO A 206 11.15 17.18 -0.63
CA PRO A 206 10.85 17.34 0.79
C PRO A 206 9.34 17.37 1.09
N ILE A 207 8.53 17.91 0.18
CA ILE A 207 7.07 17.99 0.32
C ILE A 207 6.45 16.59 0.20
N PHE A 208 6.91 15.79 -0.76
CA PHE A 208 6.47 14.41 -0.95
C PHE A 208 6.92 13.49 0.20
N VAL A 209 8.15 13.68 0.70
CA VAL A 209 8.65 12.93 1.86
C VAL A 209 7.83 13.24 3.10
N ASP A 210 7.48 14.51 3.37
CA ASP A 210 6.61 14.89 4.50
C ASP A 210 5.21 14.26 4.39
N PHE A 211 4.66 14.21 3.17
CA PHE A 211 3.39 13.52 2.90
C PHE A 211 3.46 12.05 3.29
N LEU A 212 4.50 11.34 2.84
CA LEU A 212 4.72 9.93 3.19
C LEU A 212 4.97 9.71 4.69
N GLN A 213 5.71 10.61 5.36
CA GLN A 213 5.94 10.53 6.80
C GLN A 213 4.63 10.62 7.60
N LYS A 214 3.71 11.49 7.17
CA LYS A 214 2.37 11.62 7.77
C LYS A 214 1.51 10.36 7.59
N MET A 215 1.69 9.64 6.49
CA MET A 215 0.98 8.38 6.21
C MET A 215 1.60 7.19 6.94
N LEU A 216 2.93 7.15 7.04
CA LEU A 216 3.71 6.05 7.60
C LEU A 216 4.14 6.32 9.06
N THR A 217 3.40 7.15 9.78
CA THR A 217 3.60 7.33 11.22
C THR A 217 3.29 6.01 11.95
N ILE A 218 4.24 5.51 12.75
CA ILE A 218 4.12 4.22 13.45
C ILE A 218 2.93 4.24 14.41
N ASP A 219 2.79 5.28 15.23
CA ASP A 219 1.66 5.42 16.14
C ASP A 219 0.37 5.72 15.34
N PRO A 220 -0.62 4.81 15.32
CA PRO A 220 -1.86 5.04 14.58
C PRO A 220 -2.65 6.24 15.09
N ALA A 221 -2.47 6.66 16.36
CA ALA A 221 -3.16 7.83 16.91
C ALA A 221 -2.58 9.17 16.41
N LEU A 222 -1.31 9.17 15.99
CA LEU A 222 -0.64 10.34 15.43
C LEU A 222 -0.62 10.35 13.90
N ARG A 223 -0.99 9.22 13.27
CA ARG A 223 -1.05 9.07 11.82
C ARG A 223 -2.15 9.97 11.23
N SER A 224 -1.82 10.68 10.15
CA SER A 224 -2.76 11.63 9.53
C SER A 224 -3.97 10.91 8.93
N SER A 225 -5.15 11.49 9.09
CA SER A 225 -6.37 10.98 8.43
C SER A 225 -6.37 11.33 6.94
N ALA A 226 -7.16 10.59 6.15
CA ALA A 226 -7.37 10.90 4.73
C ALA A 226 -7.83 12.36 4.51
N SER A 227 -8.73 12.87 5.36
CA SER A 227 -9.21 14.25 5.27
C SER A 227 -8.10 15.29 5.44
N ASN A 228 -7.14 15.03 6.33
CA ASN A 228 -6.00 15.92 6.56
C ASN A 228 -5.00 15.82 5.41
N LEU A 229 -4.75 14.61 4.91
CA LEU A 229 -3.86 14.36 3.78
C LEU A 229 -4.37 15.00 2.48
N LEU A 230 -5.69 15.05 2.27
CA LEU A 230 -6.29 15.79 1.14
C LEU A 230 -6.02 17.30 1.17
N GLN A 231 -5.62 17.85 2.30
CA GLN A 231 -5.26 19.26 2.45
C GLN A 231 -3.75 19.51 2.39
N HIS A 232 -2.96 18.45 2.22
CA HIS A 232 -1.51 18.50 2.17
C HIS A 232 -1.01 19.24 0.93
N GLU A 233 0.13 19.92 1.05
CA GLU A 233 0.72 20.71 -0.04
C GLU A 233 1.01 19.86 -1.28
N TRP A 234 1.51 18.62 -1.11
CA TRP A 234 1.74 17.69 -2.23
C TRP A 234 0.49 17.38 -3.08
N ILE A 235 -0.72 17.47 -2.51
CA ILE A 235 -1.98 17.17 -3.21
C ILE A 235 -2.58 18.43 -3.85
N LYS A 236 -2.14 19.62 -3.44
CA LYS A 236 -2.68 20.92 -3.88
C LYS A 236 -1.91 21.48 -5.06
#